data_AF-A0A1G8AS49-F1
#
_entry.id   AF-A0A1G8AS49-F1
#
_cell.length_a   1.000
_cell.length_b   1.000
_cell.length_c   1.000
_cell.angle_alpha   90.00
_cell.angle_beta   90.00
_cell.angle_gamma   90.00
#
_symmetry.space_group_name_H-M   'P 1'
#
loop_
_entity.id
_entity.type
_entity.pdbx_description
1 polymer ?
#
loop_
_entity_poly.entity_id
_entity_poly.type
_entity_poly.pdbx_seq_one_letter_code
_entity_poly.pdbx_strand_id
1 'polypeptide(L)'
;MLRDAVVLDFLCGTARLAKELLKSGLRIHGADISAEMLEVAKERLFGYGGRGNTEVMDVFELTRNDQQFKAAICTRVLMHFLLRS
;
A
#
# COMPACT_ATOMS: atom_id res chain seq x y z
N MET A 1 -17.58 -0.81 -12.31
CA MET A 1 -17.70 0.30 -11.34
C MET A 1 -16.44 0.29 -10.45
N LEU A 2 -15.75 1.41 -10.25
CA LEU A 2 -14.48 1.49 -9.48
C LEU A 2 -14.68 1.73 -7.97
N ARG A 3 -15.92 1.90 -7.49
CA ARG A 3 -16.23 2.38 -6.14
C ARG A 3 -15.83 1.41 -5.02
N ASP A 4 -15.80 0.10 -5.29
CA ASP A 4 -15.41 -0.92 -4.31
C ASP A 4 -14.03 -1.53 -4.56
N ALA A 5 -13.38 -1.14 -5.66
CA ALA A 5 -12.09 -1.67 -6.02
C ALA A 5 -10.97 -1.10 -5.13
N VAL A 6 -10.11 -1.98 -4.62
CA VAL A 6 -8.97 -1.61 -3.79
C VAL A 6 -7.71 -1.57 -4.65
N VAL A 7 -6.91 -0.51 -4.45
CA VAL A 7 -5.58 -0.35 -5.04
C VAL A 7 -4.54 -0.71 -3.98
N LEU A 8 -3.58 -1.54 -4.37
CA LEU A 8 -2.44 -1.89 -3.54
C LEU A 8 -1.37 -0.78 -3.68
N ASP A 9 -0.98 -0.16 -2.58
CA ASP A 9 0.23 0.67 -2.49
C ASP A 9 1.32 -0.22 -1.88
N PHE A 10 2.17 -0.76 -2.73
CA PHE A 10 3.14 -1.78 -2.39
C PHE A 10 4.48 -1.13 -2.04
N LEU A 11 5.07 -1.54 -0.91
CA LEU A 11 6.18 -0.85 -0.24
C LEU A 11 5.80 0.60 0.12
N CYS A 12 4.64 0.73 0.78
CA CYS A 12 4.00 2.02 1.03
C CYS A 12 4.74 2.91 2.02
N GLY A 13 5.69 2.35 2.77
CA GLY A 13 6.32 2.98 3.91
C GLY A 13 5.28 3.55 4.87
N THR A 14 5.37 4.85 5.14
CA THR A 14 4.42 5.54 6.04
C THR A 14 3.10 5.92 5.37
N ALA A 15 2.78 5.41 4.17
CA ALA A 15 1.52 5.66 3.44
C ALA A 15 1.27 7.13 3.02
N ARG A 16 2.33 7.85 2.64
CA ARG A 16 2.22 9.25 2.19
C ARG A 16 1.45 9.37 0.87
N LEU A 17 1.67 8.45 -0.07
CA LEU A 17 0.97 8.43 -1.35
C LEU A 17 -0.48 7.99 -1.17
N ALA A 18 -0.70 6.89 -0.44
CA ALA A 18 -2.03 6.41 -0.07
C ALA A 18 -2.94 7.52 0.49
N LYS A 19 -2.43 8.40 1.36
CA LYS A 19 -3.18 9.55 1.89
C LYS A 19 -3.78 10.44 0.79
N GLU A 20 -2.98 10.78 -0.23
CA GLU A 20 -3.42 11.65 -1.32
C GLU A 20 -4.42 10.92 -2.24
N LEU A 21 -4.23 9.61 -2.47
CA LEU A 21 -5.17 8.79 -3.23
C LEU A 21 -6.50 8.59 -2.49
N LEU A 22 -6.50 8.49 -1.16
CA LEU A 22 -7.74 8.39 -0.38
C LEU A 22 -8.56 9.68 -0.43
N LYS A 23 -7.92 10.84 -0.56
CA LYS A 23 -8.61 12.13 -0.77
C LYS A 23 -9.34 12.19 -2.12
N SER A 24 -8.87 11.48 -3.15
CA SER A 24 -9.55 11.41 -4.45
C SER A 24 -10.73 10.44 -4.48
N GLY A 25 -11.03 9.77 -3.36
CA GLY A 25 -12.17 8.85 -3.22
C GLY A 25 -11.83 7.38 -3.45
N LEU A 26 -10.56 7.04 -3.69
CA LEU A 26 -10.13 5.65 -3.84
C LEU A 26 -10.13 4.90 -2.49
N ARG A 27 -10.01 3.57 -2.56
CA ARG A 27 -9.75 2.66 -1.44
C ARG A 27 -8.34 2.10 -1.61
N ILE A 28 -7.52 2.18 -0.56
CA ILE A 28 -6.10 1.83 -0.62
C ILE A 28 -5.78 0.76 0.42
N HIS A 29 -5.00 -0.24 0.01
CA HIS A 29 -4.33 -1.19 0.89
C HIS A 29 -2.83 -0.92 0.82
N GLY A 30 -2.23 -0.47 1.90
CA GLY A 30 -0.79 -0.27 2.01
C GLY A 30 -0.10 -1.56 2.46
N ALA A 31 0.95 -1.97 1.78
CA ALA A 31 1.77 -3.10 2.19
C ALA A 31 3.22 -2.67 2.35
N ASP A 32 3.87 -3.04 3.46
CA ASP A 32 5.29 -2.82 3.69
C ASP A 32 5.86 -3.93 4.58
N ILE A 33 7.15 -4.21 4.49
CA ILE A 33 7.79 -5.21 5.35
C ILE A 33 8.07 -4.67 6.76
N SER A 34 8.23 -3.34 6.92
CA SER A 34 8.51 -2.72 8.22
C SER A 34 7.24 -2.44 9.00
N ALA A 35 7.03 -3.19 10.09
CA ALA A 35 5.95 -2.93 11.04
C ALA A 35 6.02 -1.51 11.62
N GLU A 36 7.23 -0.99 11.89
CA GLU A 36 7.45 0.34 12.43
C GLU A 36 6.95 1.44 11.49
N MET A 37 7.19 1.30 10.18
CA MET A 37 6.66 2.22 9.18
C MET A 37 5.13 2.16 9.13
N LEU A 38 4.55 0.97 9.32
CA LEU A 38 3.11 0.79 9.29
C LEU A 38 2.40 1.38 10.52
N GLU A 39 3.04 1.49 11.67
CA GLU A 39 2.46 2.22 12.80
C GLU A 39 2.20 3.69 12.44
N VAL A 40 3.19 4.36 11.83
CA VAL A 40 3.02 5.74 11.33
C VAL A 40 1.98 5.80 10.20
N ALA A 41 1.94 4.77 9.34
CA ALA A 41 0.96 4.68 8.28
C ALA A 41 -0.47 4.58 8.83
N LYS A 42 -0.73 3.72 9.81
CA LYS A 42 -2.05 3.56 10.45
C LYS A 42 -2.56 4.87 11.02
N GLU A 43 -1.72 5.60 11.76
CA GLU A 43 -2.07 6.93 12.29
C GLU A 43 -2.44 7.90 11.16
N ARG A 44 -1.67 7.88 10.07
CA ARG A 44 -1.92 8.74 8.89
C ARG A 44 -3.23 8.41 8.18
N LEU A 45 -3.61 7.13 8.17
CA LEU A 45 -4.80 6.64 7.47
C LEU A 45 -6.06 6.59 8.34
N PHE A 46 -5.93 6.74 9.67
CA PHE A 46 -7.02 6.62 10.64
C PHE A 46 -8.26 7.47 10.28
N GLY A 47 -8.06 8.69 9.80
CA GLY A 47 -9.15 9.62 9.46
C GLY A 47 -9.98 9.26 8.22
N TYR A 48 -9.65 8.18 7.50
CA TYR A 48 -10.29 7.82 6.23
C TYR A 48 -11.38 6.75 6.32
N GLY A 49 -11.85 6.42 7.53
CA GLY A 49 -13.05 5.61 7.75
C GLY A 49 -12.97 4.21 7.14
N GLY A 50 -11.82 3.53 7.28
CA GLY A 50 -11.60 2.17 6.78
C GLY A 50 -11.44 2.05 5.25
N ARG A 51 -11.34 3.18 4.52
CA ARG A 51 -10.95 3.17 3.11
C ARG A 51 -9.45 2.97 2.91
N GLY A 52 -8.65 3.24 3.95
CA GLY A 52 -7.21 3.02 3.98
C GLY A 52 -6.85 2.01 5.06
N ASN A 53 -6.25 0.89 4.66
CA ASN A 53 -5.76 -0.16 5.55
C ASN A 53 -4.28 -0.43 5.27
N THR A 54 -3.61 -1.12 6.19
CA THR A 54 -2.20 -1.48 6.07
C THR A 54 -1.95 -2.92 6.53
N GLU A 55 -0.98 -3.58 5.91
CA GLU A 55 -0.58 -4.95 6.23
C GLU A 55 0.95 -5.13 6.15
N VAL A 56 1.52 -5.89 7.08
CA VAL A 56 2.92 -6.30 6.99
C VAL A 56 3.03 -7.39 5.94
N MET A 57 3.82 -7.16 4.89
CA MET A 57 3.89 -8.08 3.76
C MET A 57 5.27 -8.08 3.13
N ASP A 58 5.81 -9.27 2.86
CA ASP A 58 7.01 -9.47 2.06
C ASP A 58 6.66 -9.58 0.57
N VAL A 59 7.32 -8.75 -0.26
CA VAL A 59 7.20 -8.75 -1.73
C VAL A 59 7.56 -10.06 -2.38
N PHE A 60 8.53 -10.77 -1.82
CA PHE A 60 9.02 -12.01 -2.39
C PHE A 60 8.13 -13.20 -2.03
N GLU A 61 7.25 -13.03 -1.05
CA GLU A 61 6.29 -14.05 -0.61
C GLU A 61 4.86 -13.78 -1.11
N LEU A 62 4.66 -12.73 -1.92
CA LEU A 62 3.36 -12.29 -2.44
C LEU A 62 2.60 -13.36 -3.24
N THR A 63 3.27 -14.44 -3.66
CA THR A 63 2.72 -15.53 -4.46
C THR A 63 1.57 -16.32 -3.81
N ARG A 64 1.19 -16.01 -2.55
CA ARG A 64 0.22 -16.79 -1.77
C ARG A 64 -1.05 -16.07 -1.33
N ASN A 65 -1.28 -14.82 -1.72
CA ASN A 65 -2.46 -14.10 -1.26
C ASN A 65 -3.64 -14.24 -2.25
N ASP A 66 -4.77 -14.76 -1.79
CA ASP A 66 -6.04 -14.84 -2.56
C ASP A 66 -6.66 -13.44 -2.80
N GLN A 67 -6.12 -12.42 -2.15
CA GLN A 67 -6.62 -11.05 -2.24
C GLN A 67 -6.27 -10.42 -3.59
N GLN A 68 -7.30 -10.15 -4.40
CA GLN A 68 -7.15 -9.50 -5.70
C GLN A 68 -7.27 -7.98 -5.58
N PHE A 69 -6.29 -7.27 -6.15
CA PHE A 69 -6.30 -5.81 -6.26
C PHE A 69 -6.56 -5.39 -7.69
N LYS A 70 -7.26 -4.26 -7.87
CA LYS A 70 -7.57 -3.77 -9.22
C LYS A 70 -6.38 -3.10 -9.91
N ALA A 71 -5.46 -2.59 -9.10
CA ALA A 71 -4.18 -2.04 -9.54
C ALA A 71 -3.19 -2.15 -8.38
N ALA A 72 -1.91 -2.17 -8.72
CA ALA A 72 -0.82 -2.03 -7.78
C ALA A 72 0.02 -0.80 -8.15
N ILE A 73 0.45 -0.07 -7.15
CA ILE A 73 1.34 1.07 -7.23
C ILE A 73 2.60 0.71 -6.45
N CYS A 74 3.76 0.93 -7.03
CA CYS A 74 5.06 0.72 -6.39
C CYS A 74 5.91 1.94 -6.71
N THR A 75 6.19 2.78 -5.71
CA THR A 75 6.85 4.09 -5.96
C THR A 75 8.06 4.29 -5.08
N ARG A 76 9.11 4.90 -5.65
CA ARG A 76 10.39 5.20 -4.98
C ARG A 76 11.16 3.96 -4.46
N VAL A 77 10.80 2.78 -4.95
CA VAL A 77 11.38 1.50 -4.55
C VAL A 77 12.62 1.12 -5.35
N LEU A 78 12.69 1.50 -6.63
CA LEU A 78 13.80 1.13 -7.52
C LEU A 78 15.18 1.58 -7.00
N MET A 79 15.21 2.55 -6.09
CA MET A 79 16.45 3.01 -5.44
C MET A 79 17.02 1.98 -4.43
N HIS A 80 16.23 0.97 -4.04
CA HIS A 80 16.60 -0.08 -3.08
C HIS A 80 16.99 -1.41 -3.75
N PHE A 81 16.79 -1.54 -5.07
CA PHE A 81 17.14 -2.74 -5.82
C PHE A 81 18.19 -2.43 -6.87
N LEU A 82 19.31 -3.15 -6.83
CA LEU A 82 20.29 -3.12 -7.91
C LEU A 82 19.66 -3.78 -9.15
N LEU A 83 19.40 -2.98 -10.19
CA LEU A 83 19.07 -3.50 -11.51
C LEU A 83 20.30 -4.26 -12.04
N ARG A 84 20.27 -5.59 -11.96
CA ARG A 84 21.26 -6.43 -12.63
C ARG A 84 20.75 -6.64 -14.07
N SER A 85 21.56 -6.17 -15.02
CA SER A 85 21.45 -6.44 -16.45
C SER A 85 21.70 -7.91 -16.76
#